data_AF-A0A7S2DNW0-F1
#
_entry.id   AF-A0A7S2DNW0-F1
#
_cell.length_a   1.000
_cell.length_b   1.000
_cell.length_c   1.000
_cell.angle_alpha   90.00
_cell.angle_beta   90.00
_cell.angle_gamma   90.00
#
_symmetry.space_group_name_H-M   'P 1'
#
loop_
_entity.id
_entity.type
_entity.pdbx_description
1 polymer ?
#
loop_
_entity_poly.entity_id
_entity_poly.type
_entity_poly.pdbx_seq_one_letter_code
_entity_poly.pdbx_strand_id
1 'polypeptide(L)'
;MKRVLRLGGHPFIKPLPMLKVNDPVGNDIHDIPAVCKRIQEDWNNNSESLNRMTAFTLFRKLRKRLEMHEAGEHDGSVDLLITGCEVSLWVGEQFASDFHNAFPQLKVVTLSANKLLAQLGQGFPIPNTGFVFNEDSYNLNDSVVLLLSHSGGTFGTLNVSNLMKGYTSNLFVVTSEWDTQVARSVRARKRTGKPFVLQSFVFVTFCGCRPA
;
A
#
# COMPACT_ATOMS: atom_id res chain seq x y z
N MET A 1 16.11 5.42 32.62
CA MET A 1 15.88 6.60 31.74
C MET A 1 14.75 7.44 32.35
N LYS A 2 15.00 8.68 32.76
CA LYS A 2 13.98 9.56 33.36
C LYS A 2 13.20 10.25 32.24
N ARG A 3 11.87 10.08 32.18
CA ARG A 3 11.05 10.68 31.11
C ARG A 3 10.99 12.20 31.24
N VAL A 4 10.95 12.88 30.09
CA VAL A 4 10.94 14.36 29.96
C VAL A 4 9.53 14.96 30.09
N LEU A 5 8.47 14.14 30.11
CA LEU A 5 7.08 14.60 30.23
C LEU A 5 6.52 14.44 31.65
N ARG A 6 5.74 15.43 32.11
CA ARG A 6 5.11 15.57 33.46
C ARG A 6 4.10 14.47 33.85
N LEU A 7 3.98 13.40 33.07
CA LEU A 7 3.04 12.30 33.28
C LEU A 7 3.66 11.10 34.04
N GLY A 8 4.84 11.29 34.63
CA GLY A 8 5.48 10.25 35.45
C GLY A 8 4.71 10.00 36.76
N GLY A 9 4.36 8.73 37.03
CA GLY A 9 3.73 8.31 38.30
C GLY A 9 2.21 8.16 38.28
N HIS A 10 1.55 8.36 37.14
CA HIS A 10 0.09 8.19 37.04
C HIS A 10 -0.29 6.68 37.10
N PRO A 11 -1.25 6.26 37.95
CA PRO A 11 -1.56 4.85 38.22
C PRO A 11 -2.10 4.10 36.98
N PHE A 12 -2.62 4.82 35.99
CA PHE A 12 -3.10 4.26 34.72
C PHE A 12 -2.03 4.24 33.61
N ILE A 13 -0.84 4.82 33.86
CA ILE A 13 0.26 4.81 32.90
C ILE A 13 1.25 3.74 33.35
N LYS A 14 1.08 2.53 32.80
CA LYS A 14 2.04 1.45 32.99
C LYS A 14 3.39 1.85 32.39
N PRO A 15 4.52 1.43 32.99
CA PRO A 15 5.82 1.57 32.34
C PRO A 15 5.75 0.94 30.96
N LEU A 16 6.47 1.52 29.99
CA LEU A 16 6.67 0.84 28.72
C LEU A 16 7.30 -0.52 29.03
N PRO A 17 6.82 -1.61 28.42
CA PRO A 17 7.43 -2.91 28.61
C PRO A 17 8.92 -2.79 28.32
N MET A 18 9.76 -3.40 29.17
CA MET A 18 11.18 -3.47 28.85
C MET A 18 11.32 -4.30 27.58
N LEU A 19 11.75 -3.64 26.50
CA LEU A 19 12.16 -4.34 25.29
C LEU A 19 13.30 -5.26 25.71
N LYS A 20 13.06 -6.58 25.72
CA LYS A 20 14.05 -7.61 26.12
C LYS A 20 15.16 -7.79 25.07
N VAL A 21 15.28 -6.86 24.12
CA VAL A 21 16.17 -6.94 22.96
C VAL A 21 17.19 -5.82 23.11
N ASN A 22 18.48 -6.18 23.18
CA ASN A 22 19.56 -5.23 23.48
C ASN A 22 19.85 -4.21 22.37
N ASP A 23 19.27 -4.39 21.17
CA ASP A 23 19.27 -3.41 20.08
C ASP A 23 18.27 -3.87 18.99
N PRO A 24 16.98 -3.54 19.09
CA PRO A 24 16.00 -4.01 18.11
C PRO A 24 16.27 -3.46 16.71
N VAL A 25 16.76 -2.23 16.59
CA VAL A 25 17.04 -1.60 15.30
C VAL A 25 18.27 -2.22 14.64
N GLY A 26 19.35 -2.44 15.40
CA GLY A 26 20.55 -3.12 14.90
C GLY A 26 20.26 -4.54 14.43
N ASN A 27 19.41 -5.27 15.16
CA ASN A 27 18.95 -6.60 14.73
C ASN A 27 18.14 -6.54 13.44
N ASP A 28 17.23 -5.58 13.29
CA ASP A 28 16.44 -5.42 12.07
C ASP A 28 17.32 -5.06 10.86
N ILE A 29 18.35 -4.23 11.04
CA ILE A 29 19.34 -3.93 10.00
C ILE A 29 20.14 -5.19 9.63
N HIS A 30 20.55 -5.99 10.63
CA HIS A 30 21.27 -7.23 10.40
C HIS A 30 20.41 -8.28 9.66
N ASP A 31 19.09 -8.23 9.82
CA ASP A 31 18.16 -9.14 9.15
C ASP A 31 17.89 -8.78 7.67
N ILE A 32 18.24 -7.55 7.23
CA ILE A 32 17.98 -7.07 5.85
C ILE A 32 18.47 -8.06 4.77
N PRO A 33 19.71 -8.57 4.79
CA PRO A 33 20.18 -9.50 3.75
C PRO A 33 19.35 -10.79 3.70
N ALA A 34 18.95 -11.33 4.85
CA ALA A 34 18.14 -12.53 4.93
C ALA A 34 16.71 -12.29 4.39
N VAL A 35 16.11 -11.14 4.73
CA VAL A 35 14.80 -10.73 4.19
C VAL A 35 14.87 -10.54 2.67
N CYS A 36 15.87 -9.82 2.16
CA CYS A 36 16.07 -9.63 0.72
C CYS A 36 16.26 -10.98 0.00
N LYS A 37 17.05 -11.89 0.56
CA LYS A 37 17.22 -13.24 0.02
C LYS A 37 15.90 -13.98 -0.02
N ARG A 38 15.10 -13.92 1.05
CA ARG A 38 13.80 -14.59 1.12
C ARG A 38 12.81 -14.06 0.07
N ILE A 39 12.79 -12.73 -0.14
CA ILE A 39 11.99 -12.12 -1.20
C ILE A 39 12.42 -12.66 -2.56
N GLN A 40 13.71 -12.69 -2.87
CA GLN A 40 14.22 -13.20 -4.14
C GLN A 40 13.91 -14.69 -4.34
N GLU A 41 14.07 -15.52 -3.29
CA GLU A 41 13.71 -16.94 -3.32
C GLU A 41 12.23 -17.15 -3.64
N ASP A 42 11.34 -16.35 -3.04
CA ASP A 42 9.91 -16.40 -3.35
C ASP A 42 9.65 -16.04 -4.81
N TRP A 43 10.22 -14.94 -5.33
CA TRP A 43 10.05 -14.59 -6.75
C TRP A 43 10.62 -15.62 -7.73
N ASN A 44 11.62 -16.40 -7.33
CA ASN A 44 12.21 -17.48 -8.13
C ASN A 44 11.41 -18.80 -8.05
N ASN A 45 10.52 -18.96 -7.07
CA ASN A 45 9.67 -20.14 -6.95
C ASN A 45 8.46 -20.03 -7.91
N ASN A 46 8.55 -20.74 -9.03
CA ASN A 46 7.56 -20.66 -10.11
C ASN A 46 6.18 -21.25 -9.78
N SER A 47 6.08 -22.23 -8.87
CA SER A 47 4.84 -22.97 -8.61
C SER A 47 4.05 -22.45 -7.41
N GLU A 48 4.70 -21.77 -6.46
CA GLU A 48 4.07 -21.46 -5.16
C GLU A 48 4.07 -19.97 -4.77
N SER A 49 4.75 -19.10 -5.54
CA SER A 49 4.84 -17.68 -5.19
C SER A 49 3.51 -16.95 -5.37
N LEU A 50 2.93 -16.55 -4.23
CA LEU A 50 1.79 -15.65 -4.20
C LEU A 50 2.15 -14.26 -4.73
N ASN A 51 3.40 -13.81 -4.59
CA ASN A 51 3.84 -12.53 -5.16
C ASN A 51 3.80 -12.57 -6.68
N ARG A 52 4.29 -13.65 -7.32
CA ARG A 52 4.19 -13.81 -8.79
C ARG A 52 2.74 -13.81 -9.27
N MET A 53 1.86 -14.51 -8.57
CA MET A 53 0.42 -14.52 -8.90
C MET A 53 -0.23 -13.14 -8.73
N THR A 54 0.16 -12.40 -7.69
CA THR A 54 -0.28 -11.02 -7.47
C THR A 54 0.23 -10.09 -8.57
N ALA A 55 1.51 -10.23 -8.95
CA ALA A 55 2.12 -9.49 -10.04
C ALA A 55 1.39 -9.75 -11.36
N PHE A 56 1.16 -11.01 -11.71
CA PHE A 56 0.40 -11.37 -12.90
C PHE A 56 -1.00 -10.72 -12.90
N THR A 57 -1.67 -10.73 -11.75
CA THR A 57 -2.99 -10.10 -11.60
C THR A 57 -2.93 -8.58 -11.77
N LEU A 58 -1.94 -7.93 -11.16
CA LEU A 58 -1.68 -6.49 -11.28
C LEU A 58 -1.38 -6.09 -12.72
N PHE A 59 -0.40 -6.73 -13.34
CA PHE A 59 0.04 -6.44 -14.70
C PHE A 59 -1.04 -6.75 -15.74
N ARG A 60 -1.90 -7.74 -15.52
CA ARG A 60 -3.06 -7.96 -16.39
C ARG A 60 -4.05 -6.79 -16.34
N LYS A 61 -4.17 -6.09 -15.20
CA LYS A 61 -4.99 -4.88 -15.10
C LYS A 61 -4.33 -3.70 -15.79
N LEU A 62 -3.04 -3.50 -15.58
CA LEU A 62 -2.27 -2.42 -16.21
C LEU A 62 -2.16 -2.61 -17.74
N ARG A 63 -2.04 -3.85 -18.22
CA ARG A 63 -2.05 -4.17 -19.65
C ARG A 63 -3.33 -3.71 -20.33
N LYS A 64 -4.50 -3.93 -19.71
CA LYS A 64 -5.77 -3.43 -20.25
C LYS A 64 -5.79 -1.92 -20.40
N ARG A 65 -5.15 -1.21 -19.46
CA ARG A 65 -5.03 0.24 -19.50
C ARG A 65 -4.12 0.69 -20.65
N LEU A 66 -3.02 0.00 -20.89
CA LEU A 66 -2.17 0.21 -22.07
C LEU A 66 -2.95 -0.03 -23.37
N GLU A 67 -3.71 -1.12 -23.47
CA GLU A 67 -4.53 -1.43 -24.64
C GLU A 67 -5.57 -0.32 -24.93
N MET A 68 -6.16 0.28 -23.88
CA MET A 68 -7.06 1.44 -24.03
C MET A 68 -6.35 2.69 -24.55
N HIS A 69 -5.10 2.94 -24.11
CA HIS A 69 -4.29 4.04 -24.65
C HIS A 69 -3.98 3.82 -26.13
N GLU A 70 -3.56 2.60 -26.52
CA GLU A 70 -3.27 2.24 -27.90
C GLU A 70 -4.49 2.37 -28.81
N ALA A 71 -5.69 2.03 -28.30
CA ALA A 71 -6.95 2.17 -29.02
C ALA A 71 -7.50 3.61 -29.05
N GLY A 72 -6.94 4.54 -28.25
CA GLY A 72 -7.48 5.88 -28.08
C GLY A 72 -8.80 5.94 -27.29
N GLU A 73 -9.12 4.89 -26.54
CA GLU A 73 -10.35 4.75 -25.74
C GLU A 73 -10.15 5.11 -24.26
N HIS A 74 -8.95 5.57 -23.89
CA HIS A 74 -8.61 5.91 -22.52
C HIS A 74 -9.34 7.16 -22.02
N ASP A 75 -9.89 7.10 -20.81
CA ASP A 75 -10.77 8.13 -20.22
C ASP A 75 -10.02 9.19 -19.39
N GLY A 76 -8.69 9.21 -19.45
CA GLY A 76 -7.82 10.13 -18.71
C GLY A 76 -7.69 9.82 -17.22
N SER A 77 -8.31 8.73 -16.72
CA SER A 77 -8.16 8.30 -15.34
C SER A 77 -6.74 7.86 -15.01
N VAL A 78 -6.35 7.93 -13.74
CA VAL A 78 -5.04 7.46 -13.28
C VAL A 78 -4.92 5.97 -13.55
N ASP A 79 -3.84 5.54 -14.19
CA ASP A 79 -3.61 4.13 -14.49
C ASP A 79 -3.15 3.35 -13.27
N LEU A 80 -2.20 3.95 -12.54
CA LEU A 80 -1.64 3.38 -11.32
C LEU A 80 -1.50 4.48 -10.25
N LEU A 81 -2.29 4.36 -9.18
CA LEU A 81 -2.14 5.14 -7.97
C LEU A 81 -1.31 4.34 -6.95
N ILE A 82 -0.17 4.89 -6.53
CA ILE A 82 0.68 4.33 -5.48
C ILE A 82 0.53 5.18 -4.23
N THR A 83 0.20 4.55 -3.11
CA THR A 83 -0.05 5.29 -1.87
C THR A 83 0.39 4.55 -0.62
N GLY A 84 0.82 5.31 0.37
CA GLY A 84 1.26 4.83 1.68
C GLY A 84 1.57 6.01 2.59
N CYS A 85 2.20 5.71 3.73
CA CYS A 85 2.70 6.73 4.65
C CYS A 85 4.23 6.68 4.70
N GLU A 86 4.84 7.87 4.65
CA GLU A 86 6.27 8.08 4.94
C GLU A 86 7.19 7.10 4.19
N VAL A 87 7.96 6.28 4.91
CA VAL A 87 8.92 5.33 4.33
C VAL A 87 8.24 4.32 3.40
N SER A 88 7.01 3.90 3.70
CA SER A 88 6.27 3.01 2.80
C SER A 88 5.91 3.70 1.47
N LEU A 89 5.57 4.99 1.51
CA LEU A 89 5.35 5.76 0.28
C LEU A 89 6.66 5.98 -0.46
N TRP A 90 7.74 6.30 0.25
CA TRP A 90 9.05 6.54 -0.34
C TRP A 90 9.54 5.35 -1.18
N VAL A 91 9.37 4.11 -0.68
CA VAL A 91 9.64 2.89 -1.45
C VAL A 91 8.76 2.82 -2.70
N GLY A 92 7.48 3.17 -2.56
CA GLY A 92 6.54 3.23 -3.67
C GLY A 92 6.92 4.27 -4.73
N GLU A 93 7.49 5.40 -4.33
CA GLU A 93 7.99 6.44 -5.23
C GLU A 93 9.21 5.96 -6.03
N GLN A 94 10.11 5.19 -5.41
CA GLN A 94 11.24 4.58 -6.14
C GLN A 94 10.71 3.61 -7.21
N PHE A 95 9.76 2.74 -6.83
CA PHE A 95 9.10 1.84 -7.77
C PHE A 95 8.37 2.61 -8.89
N ALA A 96 7.67 3.70 -8.56
CA ALA A 96 6.95 4.52 -9.54
C ALA A 96 7.89 5.12 -10.58
N SER A 97 9.07 5.59 -10.15
CA SER A 97 10.09 6.14 -11.04
C SER A 97 10.55 5.10 -12.06
N ASP A 98 10.92 3.91 -11.61
CA ASP A 98 11.35 2.82 -12.51
C ASP A 98 10.20 2.35 -13.40
N PHE A 99 8.98 2.26 -12.85
CA PHE A 99 7.81 1.82 -13.58
C PHE A 99 7.42 2.82 -14.68
N HIS A 100 7.50 4.12 -14.42
CA HIS A 100 7.22 5.14 -15.42
C HIS A 100 8.24 5.10 -16.57
N ASN A 101 9.52 4.83 -16.27
CA ASN A 101 10.54 4.62 -17.31
C ASN A 101 10.23 3.40 -18.20
N ALA A 102 9.72 2.32 -17.60
CA ALA A 102 9.36 1.11 -18.35
C ALA A 102 8.04 1.27 -19.14
N PHE A 103 7.08 2.05 -18.64
CA PHE A 103 5.76 2.23 -19.22
C PHE A 103 5.38 3.71 -19.30
N PRO A 104 6.02 4.50 -20.20
CA PRO A 104 5.88 5.95 -20.23
C PRO A 104 4.48 6.44 -20.62
N GLN A 105 3.68 5.59 -21.28
CA GLN A 105 2.29 5.92 -21.65
C GLN A 105 1.33 5.85 -20.45
N LEU A 106 1.68 5.13 -19.38
CA LEU A 106 0.81 5.00 -18.23
C LEU A 106 0.92 6.21 -17.30
N LYS A 107 -0.24 6.74 -16.91
CA LYS A 107 -0.34 7.81 -15.91
C LYS A 107 -0.18 7.23 -14.51
N VAL A 108 1.04 7.28 -13.99
CA VAL A 108 1.40 6.85 -12.63
C VAL A 108 1.35 8.06 -11.69
N VAL A 109 0.66 7.92 -10.56
CA VAL A 109 0.55 8.96 -9.54
C VAL A 109 0.96 8.38 -8.18
N THR A 110 1.87 9.07 -7.49
CA THR A 110 2.25 8.78 -6.11
C THR A 110 1.65 9.83 -5.18
N LEU A 111 0.88 9.42 -4.18
CA LEU A 111 0.27 10.33 -3.20
C LEU A 111 0.29 9.73 -1.80
N SER A 112 0.58 10.56 -0.81
CA SER A 112 0.46 10.16 0.59
C SER A 112 -0.97 9.81 0.94
N ALA A 113 -1.14 8.69 1.67
CA ALA A 113 -2.45 8.27 2.16
C ALA A 113 -3.10 9.35 3.05
N ASN A 114 -2.30 10.10 3.81
CA ASN A 114 -2.80 11.20 4.63
C ASN A 114 -3.37 12.34 3.77
N LYS A 115 -2.74 12.65 2.63
CA LYS A 115 -3.26 13.66 1.70
C LYS A 115 -4.55 13.19 1.03
N LEU A 116 -4.61 11.92 0.60
CA LEU A 116 -5.83 11.34 0.03
C LEU A 116 -7.01 11.43 1.01
N LEU A 117 -6.81 11.02 2.27
CA LEU A 117 -7.88 11.12 3.28
C LEU A 117 -8.26 12.56 3.61
N ALA A 118 -7.27 13.44 3.73
CA ALA A 118 -7.54 14.84 4.03
C ALA A 118 -8.34 15.54 2.93
N GLN A 119 -8.18 15.12 1.66
CA GLN A 119 -8.79 15.80 0.53
C GLN A 119 -10.07 15.13 0.03
N LEU A 120 -10.13 13.80 0.06
CA LEU A 120 -11.25 13.01 -0.48
C LEU A 120 -12.07 12.31 0.60
N GLY A 121 -11.55 12.20 1.83
CA GLY A 121 -12.17 11.46 2.93
C GLY A 121 -13.00 12.33 3.89
N GLN A 122 -13.22 13.60 3.55
CA GLN A 122 -13.97 14.51 4.43
C GLN A 122 -15.48 14.31 4.26
N GLY A 123 -16.19 14.16 5.39
CA GLY A 123 -17.66 14.10 5.41
C GLY A 123 -18.34 15.47 5.32
N PHE A 124 -17.56 16.56 5.40
CA PHE A 124 -18.04 17.93 5.32
C PHE A 124 -17.21 18.69 4.28
N PRO A 125 -17.83 19.54 3.44
CA PRO A 125 -17.09 20.29 2.43
C PRO A 125 -16.28 21.41 3.09
N ILE A 126 -15.05 21.12 3.49
CA ILE A 126 -14.08 22.15 3.88
C ILE A 126 -13.36 22.59 2.60
N PRO A 127 -13.33 23.91 2.29
CA PRO A 127 -12.60 24.40 1.15
C PRO A 127 -11.12 24.00 1.23
N ASN A 128 -10.67 23.20 0.28
CA ASN A 128 -9.28 22.76 0.15
C ASN A 128 -8.41 23.82 -0.56
N THR A 129 -8.72 25.10 -0.38
CA THR A 129 -8.04 26.22 -1.03
C THR A 129 -6.58 26.25 -0.60
N GLY A 130 -5.66 26.17 -1.58
CA GLY A 130 -4.21 26.19 -1.35
C GLY A 130 -3.52 24.81 -1.43
N PHE A 131 -4.28 23.72 -1.51
CA PHE A 131 -3.71 22.41 -1.84
C PHE A 131 -3.65 22.21 -3.36
N VAL A 132 -2.48 21.78 -3.86
CA VAL A 132 -2.27 21.45 -5.29
C VAL A 132 -3.10 20.23 -5.71
N PHE A 133 -3.40 19.34 -4.76
CA PHE A 133 -4.23 18.16 -4.96
C PHE A 133 -5.60 18.35 -4.28
N ASN A 134 -6.66 18.08 -5.02
CA ASN A 134 -8.07 18.14 -4.64
C ASN A 134 -8.88 17.07 -5.43
N GLU A 135 -10.20 17.04 -5.22
CA GLU A 135 -11.11 16.08 -5.87
C GLU A 135 -11.06 16.10 -7.40
N ASP A 136 -10.87 17.27 -8.02
CA ASP A 136 -10.81 17.44 -9.47
C ASP A 136 -9.42 17.21 -10.06
N SER A 137 -8.40 17.00 -9.22
CA SER A 137 -7.01 16.89 -9.68
C SER A 137 -6.75 15.61 -10.46
N TYR A 138 -7.42 14.52 -10.10
CA TYR A 138 -7.26 13.23 -10.75
C TYR A 138 -8.61 12.50 -10.86
N ASN A 139 -8.93 12.03 -12.06
CA ASN A 139 -9.96 11.01 -12.23
C ASN A 139 -9.42 9.66 -11.71
N LEU A 140 -9.96 9.18 -10.59
CA LEU A 140 -9.55 7.93 -9.92
C LEU A 140 -10.45 6.74 -10.24
N ASN A 141 -11.42 6.90 -11.15
CA ASN A 141 -12.38 5.85 -11.49
C ASN A 141 -11.68 4.66 -12.15
N ASP A 142 -11.95 3.45 -11.65
CA ASP A 142 -11.37 2.17 -12.06
C ASP A 142 -9.81 2.10 -12.06
N SER A 143 -9.13 3.11 -11.49
CA SER A 143 -7.67 3.14 -11.35
C SER A 143 -7.14 1.89 -10.66
N VAL A 144 -5.96 1.41 -11.06
CA VAL A 144 -5.26 0.38 -10.30
C VAL A 144 -4.59 1.04 -9.10
N VAL A 145 -4.83 0.54 -7.90
CA VAL A 145 -4.31 1.15 -6.66
C VAL A 145 -3.36 0.18 -5.98
N LEU A 146 -2.14 0.62 -5.72
CA LEU A 146 -1.13 -0.09 -4.95
C LEU A 146 -0.92 0.59 -3.59
N LEU A 147 -1.39 -0.07 -2.54
CA LEU A 147 -1.24 0.37 -1.15
C LEU A 147 0.07 -0.17 -0.58
N LEU A 148 0.86 0.65 0.12
CA LEU A 148 2.07 0.21 0.80
C LEU A 148 1.93 0.46 2.31
N SER A 149 2.03 -0.61 3.09
CA SER A 149 2.06 -0.54 4.55
C SER A 149 2.76 -1.76 5.13
N HIS A 150 3.95 -1.56 5.69
CA HIS A 150 4.70 -2.62 6.36
C HIS A 150 3.87 -3.33 7.42
N SER A 151 3.34 -2.60 8.41
CA SER A 151 2.54 -3.20 9.48
C SER A 151 1.15 -3.66 9.02
N GLY A 152 0.68 -3.12 7.90
CA GLY A 152 -0.67 -3.29 7.40
C GLY A 152 -1.78 -2.78 8.35
N GLY A 153 -1.40 -2.06 9.41
CA GLY A 153 -2.28 -1.41 10.37
C GLY A 153 -2.15 0.12 10.40
N THR A 154 -1.36 0.70 9.49
CA THR A 154 -1.23 2.16 9.38
C THR A 154 -2.60 2.78 9.09
N PHE A 155 -3.07 3.64 10.00
CA PHE A 155 -4.41 4.26 9.92
C PHE A 155 -4.69 4.92 8.56
N GLY A 156 -3.72 5.69 8.04
CA GLY A 156 -3.84 6.35 6.74
C GLY A 156 -4.10 5.35 5.62
N THR A 157 -3.17 4.42 5.40
CA THR A 157 -3.27 3.42 4.33
C THR A 157 -4.53 2.54 4.47
N LEU A 158 -4.91 2.15 5.69
CA LEU A 158 -6.10 1.33 5.92
C LEU A 158 -7.39 2.07 5.55
N ASN A 159 -7.56 3.32 5.98
CA ASN A 159 -8.76 4.08 5.62
C ASN A 159 -8.81 4.42 4.14
N VAL A 160 -7.67 4.74 3.51
CA VAL A 160 -7.59 4.91 2.05
C VAL A 160 -8.03 3.63 1.34
N SER A 161 -7.66 2.45 1.85
CA SER A 161 -8.12 1.19 1.26
C SER A 161 -9.65 1.05 1.24
N ASN A 162 -10.36 1.64 2.21
CA ASN A 162 -11.82 1.63 2.23
C ASN A 162 -12.41 2.73 1.36
N LEU A 163 -11.83 3.93 1.40
CA LEU A 163 -12.21 5.05 0.54
C LEU A 163 -12.13 4.67 -0.95
N MET A 164 -11.01 4.07 -1.36
CA MET A 164 -10.76 3.71 -2.76
C MET A 164 -11.69 2.63 -3.30
N LYS A 165 -12.38 1.86 -2.44
CA LYS A 165 -13.43 0.91 -2.89
C LYS A 165 -14.62 1.63 -3.53
N GLY A 166 -14.82 2.92 -3.24
CA GLY A 166 -15.83 3.75 -3.90
C GLY A 166 -15.48 4.09 -5.35
N TYR A 167 -14.19 4.12 -5.70
CA TYR A 167 -13.70 4.53 -7.01
C TYR A 167 -13.28 3.36 -7.90
N THR A 168 -12.73 2.31 -7.30
CA THR A 168 -12.15 1.19 -8.05
C THR A 168 -12.36 -0.14 -7.35
N SER A 169 -12.44 -1.18 -8.17
CA SER A 169 -12.31 -2.55 -7.66
C SER A 169 -10.84 -2.97 -7.55
N ASN A 170 -9.92 -2.37 -8.31
CA ASN A 170 -8.54 -2.82 -8.58
C ASN A 170 -7.54 -2.44 -7.46
N LEU A 171 -7.83 -2.84 -6.23
CA LEU A 171 -6.96 -2.62 -5.06
C LEU A 171 -5.94 -3.74 -4.88
N PHE A 172 -4.69 -3.36 -4.69
CA PHE A 172 -3.55 -4.22 -4.37
C PHE A 172 -2.83 -3.65 -3.14
N VAL A 173 -2.13 -4.49 -2.41
CA VAL A 173 -1.36 -4.04 -1.24
C VAL A 173 -0.03 -4.77 -1.09
N VAL A 174 1.00 -4.05 -0.66
CA VAL A 174 2.30 -4.56 -0.22
C VAL A 174 2.39 -4.44 1.30
N THR A 175 2.69 -5.55 1.97
CA THR A 175 2.74 -5.60 3.43
C THR A 175 3.76 -6.64 3.91
N SER A 176 4.06 -6.63 5.22
CA SER A 176 5.06 -7.54 5.80
C SER A 176 4.62 -9.01 5.81
N GLU A 177 3.32 -9.25 5.94
CA GLU A 177 2.74 -10.58 6.10
C GLU A 177 1.35 -10.67 5.45
N TRP A 178 0.90 -11.90 5.19
CA TRP A 178 -0.34 -12.10 4.44
C TRP A 178 -1.60 -11.62 5.18
N ASP A 179 -1.63 -11.71 6.50
CA ASP A 179 -2.85 -11.53 7.29
C ASP A 179 -2.96 -10.22 8.07
N THR A 180 -2.56 -9.10 7.43
CA THR A 180 -2.71 -7.77 8.01
C THR A 180 -4.10 -7.17 7.79
N GLN A 181 -4.45 -6.12 8.56
CA GLN A 181 -5.78 -5.49 8.47
C GLN A 181 -6.06 -4.91 7.08
N VAL A 182 -5.08 -4.24 6.47
CA VAL A 182 -5.22 -3.72 5.10
C VAL A 182 -5.32 -4.86 4.09
N ALA A 183 -4.59 -5.96 4.26
CA ALA A 183 -4.67 -7.12 3.38
C ALA A 183 -6.05 -7.78 3.46
N ARG A 184 -6.62 -7.89 4.67
CA ARG A 184 -8.02 -8.31 4.87
C ARG A 184 -9.00 -7.35 4.20
N SER A 185 -8.79 -6.04 4.33
CA SER A 185 -9.64 -5.02 3.69
C SER A 185 -9.65 -5.15 2.17
N VAL A 186 -8.49 -5.37 1.55
CA VAL A 186 -8.35 -5.57 0.10
C VAL A 186 -8.98 -6.90 -0.35
N ARG A 187 -8.82 -7.97 0.44
CA ARG A 187 -9.42 -9.28 0.16
C ARG A 187 -10.93 -9.33 0.34
N ALA A 188 -11.49 -8.52 1.24
CA ALA A 188 -12.93 -8.50 1.59
C ALA A 188 -13.85 -8.01 0.46
N ARG A 189 -13.45 -8.13 -0.81
CA ARG A 189 -14.29 -7.86 -1.98
C ARG A 189 -15.59 -8.65 -1.91
N LYS A 190 -16.68 -8.02 -2.35
CA LYS A 190 -17.94 -8.73 -2.63
C LYS A 190 -17.65 -9.87 -3.60
N ARG A 191 -17.91 -11.12 -3.19
CA ARG A 191 -17.87 -12.29 -4.08
C ARG A 191 -18.86 -12.01 -5.20
N THR A 192 -18.34 -11.66 -6.37
CA THR A 192 -19.15 -11.74 -7.59
C THR A 192 -19.33 -13.23 -7.86
N GLY A 193 -20.55 -13.68 -8.14
CA GLY A 193 -20.91 -15.11 -8.30
C GLY A 193 -20.25 -15.83 -9.49
N LYS A 194 -19.08 -15.36 -9.93
CA LYS A 194 -18.26 -15.97 -10.98
C LYS A 194 -17.43 -17.12 -10.39
N PRO A 195 -17.08 -18.14 -11.20
CA PRO A 195 -16.28 -19.28 -10.76
C PRO A 195 -14.96 -18.83 -10.13
N PHE A 196 -14.42 -19.66 -9.24
CA PHE A 196 -13.17 -19.42 -8.50
C PHE A 196 -12.01 -19.18 -9.48
N VAL A 197 -11.69 -17.91 -9.76
CA VAL A 197 -10.43 -17.58 -10.43
C VAL A 197 -9.41 -17.33 -9.34
N LEU A 198 -8.35 -18.13 -9.30
CA LEU A 198 -7.22 -17.94 -8.40
C LEU A 198 -6.57 -16.58 -8.71
N GLN A 199 -6.88 -15.55 -7.91
CA GLN A 199 -6.34 -14.20 -8.04
C GLN A 199 -5.83 -13.77 -6.67
N SER A 200 -4.63 -13.19 -6.64
CA SER A 200 -4.07 -12.56 -5.45
C SER A 200 -3.96 -11.05 -5.66
N PHE A 201 -4.12 -10.32 -4.55
CA PHE A 201 -4.07 -8.85 -4.48
C PHE A 201 -3.10 -8.37 -3.40
N VAL A 202 -2.33 -9.28 -2.80
CA VAL A 202 -1.47 -8.99 -1.65
C VAL A 202 -0.05 -9.45 -1.98
N PHE A 203 0.87 -8.50 -2.01
CA PHE A 203 2.29 -8.75 -1.98
C PHE A 203 2.79 -8.83 -0.53
N VAL A 204 3.67 -9.78 -0.27
CA VAL A 204 4.27 -10.02 1.04
C VAL A 204 5.79 -9.97 0.96
N THR A 205 6.41 -9.26 1.91
CA THR A 205 7.88 -9.18 2.01
C THR A 205 8.46 -10.21 2.97
N PHE A 206 7.62 -10.95 3.71
CA PHE A 206 8.01 -11.98 4.69
C PHE A 206 8.87 -11.48 5.86
N CYS A 207 9.01 -10.17 6.04
CA CYS A 207 9.74 -9.59 7.16
C CYS A 207 8.97 -9.67 8.50
N GLY A 208 7.65 -9.88 8.43
CA GLY A 208 6.76 -9.92 9.59
C GLY A 208 6.57 -8.57 10.29
N CYS A 209 5.65 -8.52 11.26
CA CYS A 209 5.51 -7.40 12.18
C CYS A 209 6.29 -7.67 13.47
N ARG A 210 7.23 -6.79 13.83
CA ARG A 210 7.86 -6.81 15.15
C ARG A 210 7.22 -5.76 16.06
N PRO A 211 6.93 -6.09 17.34
CA PRO A 211 6.44 -5.11 18.28
C PRO A 211 7.52 -4.03 18.50
N ALA A 212 7.15 -2.77 18.27
CA ALA A 212 7.94 -1.59 18.60
C ALA A 212 7.95 -1.32 20.11
#